data_AF-A0A2H5WQG2-F1
#
_entry.id   AF-A0A2H5WQG2-F1
#
_cell.length_a   1.000
_cell.length_b   1.000
_cell.length_c   1.000
_cell.angle_alpha   90.00
_cell.angle_beta   90.00
_cell.angle_gamma   90.00
#
_symmetry.space_group_name_H-M   'P 1'
#
loop_
_entity.id
_entity.type
_entity.pdbx_description
1 polymer ?
#
loop_
_entity_poly.entity_id
_entity_poly.type
_entity_poly.pdbx_seq_one_letter_code
_entity_poly.pdbx_strand_id
1 'polypeptide(L)'
;MFTYNEKRTLSRWEDELQQVPKRGSFPCMVCGEENPIGPLRCQRCHHFLIPAYIQGGLLPKQLLHKIMHIWVVAVSAIVLSLLWLEHLMGLSALGAIGLTLLTALLLIFWILHRK
;
A
#
# COMPACT_ATOMS: atom_id res chain seq x y z
N MET A 1 -24.11 -4.72 12.65
CA MET A 1 -24.86 -5.52 11.65
C MET A 1 -24.19 -5.24 10.31
N PHE A 2 -23.49 -6.21 9.73
CA PHE A 2 -22.72 -5.99 8.50
C PHE A 2 -23.65 -5.96 7.28
N THR A 3 -23.32 -5.12 6.30
CA THR A 3 -24.05 -5.03 5.04
C THR A 3 -23.82 -6.28 4.18
N TYR A 4 -24.76 -6.60 3.29
CA TYR A 4 -24.68 -7.78 2.40
C TYR A 4 -23.38 -7.81 1.58
N ASN A 5 -22.92 -6.63 1.14
CA ASN A 5 -21.68 -6.49 0.37
C ASN A 5 -20.43 -6.80 1.21
N GLU A 6 -20.39 -6.37 2.48
CA GLU A 6 -19.28 -6.70 3.38
C GLU A 6 -19.17 -8.20 3.60
N LYS A 7 -20.30 -8.90 3.76
CA LYS A 7 -20.30 -10.37 3.93
C LYS A 7 -19.72 -11.09 2.72
N ARG A 8 -20.06 -10.64 1.51
CA ARG A 8 -19.55 -11.23 0.25
C ARG A 8 -18.04 -11.01 0.09
N THR A 9 -17.57 -9.83 0.45
CA THR A 9 -16.14 -9.52 0.45
C THR A 9 -15.43 -10.43 1.45
N LEU A 10 -15.91 -10.54 2.69
CA LEU A 10 -15.28 -11.40 3.69
C LEU A 10 -15.15 -12.87 3.24
N SER A 11 -16.20 -13.44 2.61
CA SER A 11 -16.13 -14.81 2.09
C SER A 11 -15.09 -14.99 0.99
N ARG A 12 -14.96 -14.03 0.07
CA ARG A 12 -13.93 -14.09 -0.98
C ARG A 12 -12.52 -14.05 -0.41
N TRP A 13 -12.29 -13.23 0.60
CA TRP A 13 -10.99 -13.13 1.27
C TRP A 13 -10.65 -14.41 2.04
N GLU A 14 -11.67 -15.08 2.60
CA GLU A 14 -11.49 -16.38 3.26
C GLU A 14 -11.02 -17.46 2.26
N ASP A 15 -11.58 -17.48 1.05
CA ASP A 15 -11.16 -18.41 -0.01
C ASP A 15 -9.71 -18.14 -0.48
N GLU A 16 -9.32 -16.88 -0.63
CA GLU A 16 -7.95 -16.49 -1.02
C GLU A 16 -6.91 -16.84 0.07
N LEU A 17 -7.25 -16.62 1.35
CA LEU A 17 -6.36 -16.95 2.46
C LEU A 17 -6.20 -18.46 2.70
N GLN A 18 -7.15 -19.28 2.26
CA GLN A 18 -7.00 -20.74 2.33
C GLN A 18 -5.89 -21.27 1.40
N GLN A 19 -5.56 -20.56 0.33
CA GLN A 19 -4.57 -20.97 -0.67
C GLN A 19 -3.11 -20.63 -0.28
N VAL A 20 -2.90 -19.78 0.73
CA VAL A 20 -1.57 -19.42 1.20
C VAL A 20 -1.04 -20.53 2.13
N PRO A 21 0.16 -21.10 1.88
CA PRO A 21 0.70 -22.17 2.71
C PRO A 21 0.85 -21.72 4.18
N LYS A 22 0.03 -22.32 5.05
CA LYS A 22 -0.12 -21.99 6.46
C LYS A 22 1.06 -22.54 7.27
N ARG A 23 2.16 -21.79 7.40
CA ARG A 23 3.26 -22.14 8.31
C ARG A 23 3.21 -21.30 9.59
N GLY A 24 2.69 -21.90 10.67
CA GLY A 24 2.70 -21.33 12.03
C GLY A 24 1.35 -21.39 12.75
N SER A 25 1.37 -21.22 14.07
CA SER A 25 0.19 -21.04 14.93
C SER A 25 0.18 -19.63 15.53
N PHE A 26 -1.01 -19.11 15.82
CA PHE A 26 -1.25 -17.83 16.47
C PHE A 26 -2.25 -18.01 17.63
N PRO A 27 -1.96 -17.50 18.84
CA PRO A 27 -2.87 -17.61 19.97
C PRO A 27 -4.06 -16.64 19.82
N CYS A 28 -5.27 -17.12 20.07
CA CYS A 28 -6.45 -16.27 20.11
C CYS A 28 -6.33 -15.27 21.28
N MET A 29 -6.46 -13.97 21.00
CA MET A 29 -6.37 -12.94 22.06
C MET A 29 -7.55 -12.93 23.04
N VAL A 30 -8.61 -13.71 22.77
CA VAL A 30 -9.80 -13.82 23.64
C VAL A 30 -9.74 -15.05 24.53
N CYS A 31 -9.45 -16.22 23.96
CA CYS A 31 -9.49 -17.49 24.70
C CYS A 31 -8.13 -18.17 24.89
N GLY A 32 -7.06 -17.62 24.31
CA GLY A 32 -5.69 -18.16 24.41
C GLY A 32 -5.42 -19.40 23.56
N GLU A 33 -6.43 -19.93 22.84
CA GLU A 33 -6.28 -21.14 22.01
C GLU A 33 -5.30 -20.91 20.86
N GLU A 34 -4.38 -21.85 20.60
CA GLU A 34 -3.52 -21.81 19.43
C GLU A 34 -4.31 -22.19 18.17
N ASN A 35 -4.38 -21.26 17.22
CA ASN A 35 -5.08 -21.48 15.94
C ASN A 35 -4.06 -21.51 14.80
N PRO A 36 -4.27 -22.34 13.77
CA PRO A 36 -3.41 -22.31 12.57
C PRO A 36 -3.52 -20.92 11.92
N ILE A 37 -2.48 -20.47 11.21
CA ILE A 37 -2.55 -19.22 10.42
C ILE A 37 -3.54 -19.39 9.26
N GLY A 38 -4.44 -18.44 9.04
CA GLY A 38 -5.37 -18.42 7.90
C GLY A 38 -6.89 -18.50 8.16
N PRO A 39 -7.43 -19.14 9.22
CA PRO A 39 -8.85 -19.00 9.55
C PRO A 39 -9.11 -17.59 10.10
N LEU A 40 -10.19 -16.96 9.64
CA LEU A 40 -10.63 -15.64 10.14
C LEU A 40 -11.24 -15.72 11.54
N ARG A 41 -11.49 -16.93 12.05
CA ARG A 41 -12.12 -17.18 13.35
C ARG A 41 -11.39 -18.25 14.13
N CYS A 42 -11.41 -18.09 15.45
CA CYS A 42 -10.91 -19.09 16.37
C CYS A 42 -11.75 -20.38 16.27
N GLN A 43 -11.10 -21.54 16.27
CA GLN A 43 -11.77 -22.84 16.24
C GLN A 43 -12.58 -23.10 17.52
N ARG A 44 -12.18 -22.51 18.65
CA ARG A 44 -12.82 -22.73 19.95
C ARG A 44 -13.90 -21.73 20.29
N CYS A 45 -13.57 -20.44 20.26
CA CYS A 45 -14.51 -19.39 20.68
C CYS A 45 -15.25 -18.73 19.51
N HIS A 46 -14.94 -19.11 18.26
CA HIS A 46 -15.47 -18.51 17.03
C HIS A 46 -15.33 -16.99 16.92
N HIS A 47 -14.54 -16.39 17.81
CA HIS A 47 -14.24 -14.96 17.75
C HIS A 47 -13.32 -14.69 16.57
N PHE A 48 -13.46 -13.51 15.96
CA PHE A 48 -12.64 -13.14 14.82
C PHE A 48 -11.18 -13.03 15.27
N LEU A 49 -10.35 -13.91 14.71
CA LEU A 49 -8.91 -13.73 14.72
C LEU A 49 -8.71 -12.64 13.68
N ILE A 50 -8.74 -11.37 14.10
CA ILE A 50 -8.44 -10.28 13.18
C ILE A 50 -6.93 -10.41 12.94
N PRO A 51 -6.46 -10.96 11.80
CA PRO A 51 -5.05 -10.86 11.51
C PRO A 51 -4.74 -9.37 11.51
N ALA A 52 -3.66 -8.97 12.17
CA ALA A 52 -3.20 -7.58 12.22
C ALA A 52 -3.20 -6.90 10.83
N TYR A 53 -3.16 -7.70 9.76
CA TYR A 53 -3.37 -7.32 8.36
C TYR A 53 -4.63 -6.48 8.08
N ILE A 54 -5.77 -6.75 8.74
CA ILE A 54 -7.05 -6.05 8.49
C ILE A 54 -7.21 -4.81 9.38
N GLN A 55 -6.47 -4.73 10.49
CA GLN A 55 -6.49 -3.58 11.41
C GLN A 55 -5.56 -2.44 10.98
N GLY A 56 -5.13 -2.38 9.71
CA GLY A 56 -4.14 -1.41 9.24
C GLY A 56 -2.70 -1.76 9.67
N GLY A 57 -2.45 -3.02 10.03
CA GLY A 57 -1.16 -3.50 10.50
C GLY A 57 -0.18 -3.73 9.38
N LEU A 58 0.83 -2.86 9.34
CA LEU A 58 2.10 -2.98 8.63
C LEU A 58 1.98 -3.02 7.10
N LEU A 59 1.75 -1.84 6.49
CA LEU A 59 2.39 -1.60 5.20
C LEU A 59 3.89 -1.90 5.39
N PRO A 60 4.47 -2.86 4.64
CA PRO A 60 5.87 -3.17 4.78
C PRO A 60 6.66 -1.88 4.58
N LYS A 61 7.61 -1.59 5.48
CA LYS A 61 8.36 -0.31 5.49
C LYS A 61 8.91 0.05 4.10
N GLN A 62 9.19 -0.95 3.28
CA GLN A 62 9.60 -0.83 1.88
C GLN A 62 8.55 -0.13 0.99
N LEU A 63 7.27 -0.46 1.12
CA LEU A 63 6.18 0.19 0.39
C LEU A 63 5.98 1.63 0.85
N LEU A 64 6.02 1.88 2.16
CA LEU A 64 5.95 3.24 2.70
C LEU A 64 7.13 4.09 2.18
N HIS A 65 8.33 3.53 2.14
CA HIS A 65 9.52 4.21 1.62
C HIS A 65 9.38 4.53 0.12
N LYS A 66 8.86 3.59 -0.68
CA LYS A 66 8.58 3.84 -2.11
C LYS A 66 7.55 4.95 -2.32
N ILE A 67 6.45 4.94 -1.54
CA ILE A 67 5.43 5.99 -1.61
C ILE A 67 6.03 7.35 -1.25
N MET A 68 6.84 7.42 -0.19
CA MET A 68 7.52 8.64 0.22
C MET A 68 8.46 9.18 -0.87
N HIS A 69 9.25 8.33 -1.52
CA HIS A 69 10.11 8.76 -2.63
C HIS A 69 9.31 9.31 -3.82
N ILE A 70 8.22 8.64 -4.20
CA ILE A 70 7.34 9.13 -5.28
C ILE A 70 6.75 10.50 -4.91
N TRP A 71 6.31 10.67 -3.65
CA TRP A 71 5.77 11.93 -3.17
C TRP A 71 6.80 13.07 -3.22
N VAL A 72 8.02 12.81 -2.75
CA VAL A 72 9.11 13.80 -2.78
C VAL A 72 9.47 14.19 -4.21
N VAL A 73 9.54 13.23 -5.15
CA VAL A 73 9.81 13.49 -6.57
C VAL A 73 8.67 14.30 -7.21
N ALA A 74 7.41 13.98 -6.89
CA ALA A 74 6.27 14.72 -7.43
C ALA A 74 6.25 16.17 -6.93
N VAL A 75 6.43 16.38 -5.62
CA VAL A 75 6.45 17.73 -5.02
C VAL A 75 7.62 18.55 -5.56
N SER A 76 8.81 17.95 -5.66
CA SER A 76 9.98 18.66 -6.20
C SER A 76 9.80 19.03 -7.66
N ALA A 77 9.22 18.16 -8.50
CA ALA A 77 8.91 18.47 -9.88
C ALA A 77 7.91 19.62 -10.03
N ILE A 78 6.89 19.68 -9.16
CA ILE A 78 5.91 20.78 -9.14
C ILE A 78 6.59 22.10 -8.78
N VAL A 79 7.39 22.11 -7.69
CA VAL A 79 8.11 23.32 -7.25
C VAL A 79 9.08 23.80 -8.31
N LEU A 80 9.87 22.90 -8.92
CA LEU A 80 10.76 23.26 -10.03
C LEU A 80 10.00 23.83 -11.22
N SER A 81 8.86 23.25 -11.58
CA SER A 81 8.04 23.74 -12.70
C SER A 81 7.51 25.16 -12.44
N LEU A 82 7.12 25.47 -11.20
CA LEU A 82 6.73 26.83 -10.79
C LEU A 82 7.91 27.80 -10.86
N LEU A 83 9.11 27.40 -10.40
CA LEU A 83 10.31 28.23 -10.49
C LEU A 83 10.72 28.53 -11.94
N TRP A 84 10.59 27.56 -12.85
CA TRP A 84 10.83 27.79 -14.27
C TRP A 84 9.83 28.78 -14.88
N LEU A 85 8.59 28.77 -14.42
CA LEU A 85 7.55 29.69 -14.86
C LEU A 85 7.85 31.14 -14.46
N GLU A 86 8.48 31.35 -13.30
CA GLU A 86 8.85 32.69 -12.83
C GLU A 86 10.16 33.21 -13.47
N HIS A 87 11.12 32.31 -13.73
CA HIS A 87 12.46 32.72 -14.17
C HIS A 87 12.63 32.80 -15.69
N LEU A 88 11.84 32.04 -16.47
CA LEU A 88 11.95 31.99 -17.93
C LEU A 88 10.72 32.62 -18.60
N MET A 89 10.95 33.55 -19.53
CA MET A 89 9.89 34.11 -20.38
C MET A 89 9.83 33.39 -21.74
N GLY A 90 8.62 32.95 -22.14
CA GLY A 90 8.34 32.42 -23.49
C GLY A 90 8.62 30.92 -23.68
N LEU A 91 8.98 30.51 -24.90
CA LEU A 91 9.12 29.10 -25.33
C LEU A 91 10.17 28.29 -24.54
N SER A 92 11.16 28.95 -23.93
CA SER A 92 12.16 28.32 -23.08
C SER A 92 11.57 27.74 -21.79
N ALA A 93 10.53 28.37 -21.24
CA ALA A 93 9.82 27.87 -20.05
C ALA A 93 9.10 26.55 -20.34
N LEU A 94 8.47 26.44 -21.53
CA LEU A 94 7.80 25.20 -21.96
C LEU A 94 8.79 24.04 -22.13
N GLY A 95 9.97 24.31 -22.69
CA GLY A 95 11.04 23.33 -22.80
C GLY A 95 11.54 22.85 -21.43
N ALA A 96 11.75 23.77 -20.49
CA ALA A 96 12.21 23.44 -19.14
C ALA A 96 11.17 22.62 -18.36
N ILE A 97 9.88 22.99 -18.41
CA ILE A 97 8.78 22.25 -17.78
C ILE A 97 8.62 20.85 -18.39
N GLY A 98 8.72 20.74 -19.71
CA GLY A 98 8.68 19.43 -20.38
C GLY A 98 9.80 18.51 -19.88
N LEU A 99 11.01 19.04 -19.75
CA LEU A 99 12.19 18.29 -19.31
C LEU A 99 12.11 17.89 -17.82
N THR A 100 11.57 18.74 -16.95
CA THR A 100 11.33 18.39 -15.53
C THR A 100 10.28 17.31 -15.38
N LEU A 101 9.20 17.34 -16.15
CA LEU A 101 8.17 16.31 -16.11
C LEU A 101 8.71 14.96 -16.63
N LEU A 102 9.48 14.97 -17.71
CA LEU A 102 10.05 13.75 -18.31
C LEU A 102 11.05 13.09 -17.36
N THR A 103 11.91 13.88 -16.71
CA THR A 103 12.85 13.38 -15.70
C THR A 103 12.15 12.86 -14.45
N ALA A 104 11.09 13.53 -13.98
CA ALA A 104 10.28 13.05 -12.86
C ALA A 104 9.60 11.71 -13.17
N LEU A 105 9.04 11.53 -14.37
CA LEU A 105 8.45 10.26 -14.80
C LEU A 105 9.47 9.13 -14.86
N LEU A 106 10.67 9.38 -15.40
CA LEU A 106 11.75 8.40 -15.43
C LEU A 106 12.21 8.00 -14.02
N LEU A 107 12.29 8.97 -13.09
CA LEU A 107 12.62 8.70 -11.69
C LEU A 107 11.55 7.85 -11.00
N ILE A 108 10.27 8.16 -11.20
CA ILE A 108 9.15 7.38 -10.64
C ILE A 108 9.17 5.96 -11.20
N PHE A 109 9.33 5.81 -12.53
CA PHE A 109 9.42 4.50 -13.17
C PHE A 109 10.59 3.69 -12.62
N TRP A 110 11.75 4.32 -12.46
CA TRP A 110 12.94 3.68 -11.88
C TRP A 110 12.72 3.25 -10.42
N ILE A 111 12.11 4.08 -9.58
CA ILE A 111 11.77 3.76 -8.18
C ILE A 111 10.80 2.57 -8.11
N LEU A 112 9.82 2.50 -9.02
CA LEU A 112 8.87 1.40 -9.11
C LEU A 112 9.56 0.08 -9.52
N HIS A 113 10.43 0.13 -10.52
CA HIS A 113 11.14 -1.05 -11.05
C HIS A 113 12.34 -1.50 -10.19
N ARG A 114 12.85 -0.64 -9.30
CA ARG A 114 13.91 -0.98 -8.37
C ARG A 114 13.34 -1.93 -7.30
N LYS A 115 13.74 -3.21 -7.37
CA LYS A 115 13.38 -4.25 -6.41
C LYS A 115 14.01 -3.98 -5.05
#